data_AF-A0A2I0FE27-F1
#
_entry.id   AF-A0A2I0FE27-F1
#
_cell.length_a   1.000
_cell.length_b   1.000
_cell.length_c   1.000
_cell.angle_alpha   90.00
_cell.angle_beta   90.00
_cell.angle_gamma   90.00
#
_symmetry.space_group_name_H-M   'P 1'
#
loop_
_entity.id
_entity.type
_entity.pdbx_description
1 polymer ?
#
loop_
_entity_poly.entity_id
_entity_poly.type
_entity_poly.pdbx_seq_one_letter_code
_entity_poly.pdbx_strand_id
1 'polypeptide(L)'
;MKKLLSIVEISSVNGVYRFYQYRDNNPLPQIELYKVADEKEVAIQNVYGEVKKLNDEFKFQIEYTPEHRKSPLNTRELSEKFIGEYNRNVLKS
;
A
#
# COMPACT_ATOMS: atom_id res chain seq x y z
N MET A 1 -15.73 -11.77 -10.55
CA MET A 1 -14.37 -11.73 -11.14
C MET A 1 -13.72 -10.43 -10.69
N LYS A 2 -12.55 -10.47 -10.03
CA LYS A 2 -11.87 -9.23 -9.61
C LYS A 2 -11.41 -8.47 -10.86
N LYS A 3 -11.66 -7.16 -10.93
CA LYS A 3 -11.18 -6.32 -12.03
C LYS A 3 -9.98 -5.52 -11.54
N LEU A 4 -8.83 -5.67 -12.20
CA LEU A 4 -7.66 -4.83 -11.92
C LEU A 4 -8.01 -3.37 -12.23
N LEU A 5 -7.77 -2.47 -11.28
CA LEU A 5 -7.98 -1.04 -11.42
C LEU A 5 -6.69 -0.33 -11.79
N SER A 6 -5.62 -0.61 -11.04
CA SER A 6 -4.33 0.06 -11.16
C SER A 6 -3.24 -0.80 -10.56
N ILE A 7 -2.03 -0.55 -11.04
CA ILE A 7 -0.78 -1.07 -10.47
C ILE A 7 0.03 0.15 -10.06
N VAL A 8 0.43 0.22 -8.79
CA VAL A 8 1.30 1.28 -8.29
C VAL A 8 2.64 0.65 -7.93
N GLU A 9 3.70 1.12 -8.57
CA GLU A 9 5.07 0.69 -8.30
C GLU A 9 5.74 1.65 -7.32
N ILE A 10 6.36 1.10 -6.28
CA ILE A 10 7.00 1.84 -5.18
C ILE A 10 8.45 1.40 -5.10
N SER A 11 9.36 2.31 -5.41
CA SER A 11 10.80 2.08 -5.23
C SER A 11 11.21 2.43 -3.80
N SER A 12 11.41 1.41 -2.97
CA SER A 12 11.90 1.49 -1.59
C SER A 12 13.40 1.15 -1.53
N VAL A 13 14.08 1.54 -0.45
CA VAL A 13 15.46 1.13 -0.18
C VAL A 13 15.61 -0.39 -0.04
N ASN A 14 14.51 -1.07 0.30
CA ASN A 14 14.45 -2.52 0.46
C ASN A 14 14.08 -3.25 -0.84
N GLY A 15 13.88 -2.53 -1.94
CA GLY A 15 13.52 -3.06 -3.25
C GLY A 15 12.25 -2.43 -3.83
N VAL A 16 11.82 -2.94 -4.99
CA VAL A 16 10.62 -2.46 -5.66
C VAL A 16 9.41 -3.24 -5.17
N TYR A 17 8.34 -2.52 -4.84
CA TYR A 17 7.06 -3.07 -4.43
C TYR A 17 5.98 -2.72 -5.45
N ARG A 18 5.07 -3.66 -5.72
CA ARG A 18 3.93 -3.47 -6.63
C ARG A 18 2.62 -3.69 -5.88
N PHE A 19 1.82 -2.63 -5.82
CA PHE A 19 0.48 -2.64 -5.28
C PHE A 19 -0.51 -2.86 -6.42
N TYR A 20 -1.10 -4.04 -6.46
CA TYR A 20 -2.20 -4.34 -7.37
C TYR A 20 -3.52 -4.00 -6.69
N GLN A 21 -4.22 -3.01 -7.23
CA GLN A 21 -5.52 -2.55 -6.72
C GLN A 21 -6.62 -3.22 -7.55
N TYR A 22 -7.47 -4.01 -6.91
CA TYR A 22 -8.59 -4.68 -7.55
C TYR A 22 -9.93 -4.08 -7.10
N ARG A 23 -10.82 -3.82 -8.06
CA ARG A 23 -12.20 -3.49 -7.75
C ARG A 23 -12.92 -4.74 -7.27
N ASP A 24 -13.59 -4.59 -6.14
CA ASP A 24 -14.60 -5.50 -5.64
C ASP A 24 -15.87 -4.71 -5.23
N ASN A 25 -16.77 -5.35 -4.49
CA ASN A 25 -18.02 -4.74 -4.01
C ASN A 25 -17.81 -3.77 -2.82
N ASN A 26 -16.58 -3.49 -2.41
CA ASN A 26 -16.27 -2.54 -1.34
C ASN A 26 -15.97 -1.13 -1.91
N PRO A 27 -16.12 -0.07 -1.10
CA PRO A 27 -15.76 1.29 -1.50
C PRO A 27 -14.27 1.44 -1.83
N LEU A 28 -13.40 0.81 -1.02
CA LEU A 28 -11.95 0.80 -1.21
C LEU A 28 -11.50 -0.47 -1.94
N PRO A 29 -10.48 -0.38 -2.81
CA PRO A 29 -9.99 -1.52 -3.56
C PRO A 29 -9.41 -2.60 -2.64
N GLN A 30 -9.53 -3.86 -3.07
CA GLN A 30 -8.71 -4.91 -2.51
C GLN A 30 -7.27 -4.72 -2.97
N ILE A 31 -6.32 -4.94 -2.05
CA ILE A 31 -4.89 -4.77 -2.30
C ILE A 31 -4.22 -6.12 -2.28
N GLU A 32 -3.43 -6.40 -3.31
CA GLU A 32 -2.42 -7.46 -3.31
C GLU A 32 -1.06 -6.79 -3.48
N LEU A 33 -0.13 -7.12 -2.60
CA LEU A 33 1.20 -6.51 -2.57
C LEU A 33 2.24 -7.55 -2.94
N TYR A 34 3.13 -7.18 -3.85
CA TYR A 34 4.25 -8.01 -4.27
C TYR A 34 5.55 -7.24 -4.10
N LYS A 35 6.61 -7.95 -3.73
CA LYS A 35 7.98 -7.43 -3.77
C LYS A 35 8.69 -8.02 -4.98
N VAL A 36 9.32 -7.17 -5.77
CA VAL A 36 10.14 -7.58 -6.91
C VAL A 36 11.55 -7.91 -6.39
N ALA A 37 11.94 -9.18 -6.52
CA ALA A 37 13.27 -9.68 -6.18
C ALA A 37 13.74 -10.62 -7.30
N ASP A 38 14.97 -10.43 -7.80
CA ASP A 38 15.55 -11.25 -8.86
C ASP A 38 14.62 -11.40 -10.09
N GLU A 39 14.05 -10.27 -10.54
CA GLU A 39 13.09 -10.19 -11.66
C GLU A 39 11.77 -10.96 -11.46
N LYS A 40 11.52 -11.48 -10.25
CA LYS A 40 10.30 -12.20 -9.88
C LYS A 40 9.48 -11.42 -8.88
N GLU A 41 8.16 -11.57 -8.98
CA GLU A 41 7.24 -11.03 -7.99
C GLU A 41 6.98 -12.04 -6.88
N VAL A 42 7.28 -11.66 -5.64
CA VAL A 42 7.02 -12.45 -4.43
C VAL A 42 5.83 -11.84 -3.69
N ALA A 43 4.75 -12.61 -3.57
CA ALA A 43 3.54 -12.17 -2.88
C ALA A 43 3.79 -11.94 -1.39
N ILE A 44 3.40 -10.77 -0.89
CA ILE A 44 3.47 -10.41 0.52
C ILE A 44 2.18 -10.83 1.21
N GLN A 45 2.27 -11.80 2.10
CA GLN A 45 1.12 -12.31 2.87
C GLN A 45 0.62 -11.29 3.91
N ASN A 46 1.53 -10.65 4.64
CA ASN A 46 1.19 -9.64 5.63
C ASN A 46 1.27 -8.23 5.03
N VAL A 47 0.31 -7.91 4.16
CA VAL A 47 0.22 -6.60 3.50
C VAL A 47 0.19 -5.47 4.51
N TYR A 48 -0.61 -5.58 5.58
CA TYR A 48 -0.72 -4.53 6.60
C TYR A 48 0.63 -4.21 7.24
N GLY A 49 1.34 -5.23 7.71
CA GLY A 49 2.65 -5.05 8.34
C GLY A 49 3.70 -4.47 7.40
N GLU A 50 3.69 -4.86 6.12
CA GLU A 50 4.65 -4.34 5.15
C GLU A 50 4.37 -2.89 4.77
N VAL A 51 3.09 -2.50 4.62
CA VAL A 51 2.74 -1.10 4.38
C VAL A 51 3.12 -0.20 5.56
N LYS A 52 3.04 -0.68 6.81
CA LYS A 52 3.56 0.07 7.96
C LYS A 52 5.06 0.35 7.84
N LYS A 53 5.86 -0.66 7.48
CA LYS A 53 7.31 -0.48 7.31
C LYS A 53 7.61 0.54 6.22
N LEU A 54 6.90 0.47 5.08
CA LEU A 54 7.05 1.43 4.00
C LEU A 54 6.65 2.83 4.48
N ASN A 55 5.54 2.97 5.19
CA ASN A 55 5.12 4.26 5.76
C ASN A 55 6.21 4.87 6.67
N ASP A 56 6.82 4.05 7.53
CA ASP A 56 7.91 4.48 8.41
C ASP A 56 9.18 4.83 7.62
N GLU A 57 9.51 4.06 6.57
CA GLU A 57 10.64 4.31 5.66
C GLU A 57 10.52 5.65 4.94
N PHE A 58 9.35 5.91 4.33
CA PHE A 58 9.06 7.17 3.63
C PHE A 58 8.74 8.32 4.58
N LYS A 59 8.70 8.07 5.90
CA LYS A 59 8.34 9.02 6.96
C LYS A 59 6.99 9.69 6.71
N PHE A 60 6.06 8.97 6.11
CA PHE A 60 4.69 9.44 5.94
C PHE A 60 4.00 9.43 7.31
N GLN A 61 3.33 10.53 7.66
CA GLN A 61 2.66 10.71 8.95
C GLN A 61 1.26 10.06 8.97
N ILE A 62 1.13 8.85 8.40
CA ILE A 62 -0.15 8.14 8.38
C ILE A 62 -0.36 7.48 9.74
N GLU A 63 -1.31 7.99 10.51
CA GLU A 63 -1.69 7.40 11.79
C GLU A 63 -2.44 6.08 11.60
N TYR A 64 -1.87 5.00 12.13
CA TYR A 64 -2.47 3.67 12.11
C TYR A 64 -3.67 3.55 13.04
N THR A 65 -3.65 4.26 14.17
CA THR A 65 -4.71 4.32 15.18
C THR A 65 -5.09 5.77 15.44
N PRO A 66 -5.88 6.39 14.55
CA PRO A 66 -6.26 7.79 14.70
C PRO A 66 -7.04 8.00 16.00
N GLU A 67 -6.73 9.06 16.75
CA GLU A 67 -7.30 9.31 18.09
C GLU A 67 -8.83 9.39 18.10
N HIS A 68 -9.44 9.80 17.00
CA HIS A 68 -10.89 9.93 16.86
C HIS A 68 -11.59 8.66 16.34
N ARG A 69 -10.89 7.53 16.24
CA ARG A 69 -11.47 6.25 15.82
C ARG A 69 -11.43 5.20 16.92
N LYS A 70 -12.52 4.42 17.00
CA LYS A 70 -12.61 3.24 17.87
C LYS A 70 -11.76 2.05 17.38
N SER A 71 -11.28 2.08 16.14
CA SER A 71 -10.54 0.96 15.55
C SER A 71 -9.39 1.47 14.68
N PRO A 72 -8.26 0.74 14.63
CA PRO A 72 -7.17 1.04 13.70
C PRO A 72 -7.63 1.06 12.24
N LEU A 73 -6.85 1.71 11.39
CA LEU A 73 -7.02 1.57 9.95
C LEU A 73 -6.89 0.09 9.55
N ASN A 74 -7.80 -0.38 8.72
CA ASN A 74 -7.63 -1.71 8.11
C ASN A 74 -6.62 -1.66 6.95
N THR A 75 -6.26 -2.82 6.40
CA THR A 75 -5.29 -2.94 5.29
C THR A 75 -5.66 -2.10 4.07
N ARG A 76 -6.94 -2.02 3.70
CA ARG A 76 -7.37 -1.23 2.53
C ARG A 76 -7.20 0.26 2.79
N GLU A 77 -7.64 0.73 3.96
CA GLU A 77 -7.54 2.13 4.36
C GLU A 77 -6.09 2.59 4.47
N LEU A 78 -5.23 1.77 5.10
CA LEU A 78 -3.82 2.09 5.25
C LEU A 78 -3.11 2.12 3.90
N SER A 79 -3.33 1.12 3.05
CA SER A 79 -2.70 1.06 1.72
C SER A 79 -3.12 2.22 0.83
N GLU A 80 -4.41 2.59 0.85
CA GLU A 80 -4.91 3.69 0.03
C GLU A 80 -4.32 5.04 0.47
N LYS A 81 -4.25 5.29 1.79
CA LYS A 81 -3.59 6.48 2.32
C LYS A 81 -2.10 6.51 1.95
N PHE A 82 -1.41 5.38 2.08
CA PHE A 82 0.00 5.27 1.73
C PHE A 82 0.25 5.56 0.24
N ILE A 83 -0.51 4.93 -0.65
CA ILE A 83 -0.44 5.18 -2.11
C ILE A 83 -0.72 6.66 -2.42
N GLY A 84 -1.72 7.25 -1.76
CA GLY A 84 -2.04 8.66 -1.90
C GLY A 84 -0.88 9.59 -1.52
N GLU A 85 -0.23 9.34 -0.38
CA GLU A 85 0.94 10.11 0.05
C GLU A 85 2.15 9.87 -0.86
N TYR A 86 2.40 8.64 -1.31
CA TYR A 86 3.48 8.35 -2.24
C TYR A 86 3.30 9.08 -3.57
N ASN A 87 2.11 9.01 -4.16
CA ASN A 87 1.81 9.68 -5.42
C ASN A 87 1.89 11.21 -5.30
N ARG A 88 1.57 11.77 -4.12
CA ARG A 88 1.67 13.21 -3.87
C ARG A 88 3.11 13.69 -3.73
N ASN A 89 3.92 12.96 -2.95
CA ASN A 89 5.24 13.43 -2.53
C ASN A 89 6.38 12.94 -3.44
N VAL A 90 6.23 11.76 -4.07
CA VAL A 90 7.32 11.10 -4.80
C VAL A 90 7.14 11.17 -6.31
N LEU A 91 5.95 10.89 -6.83
CA LEU A 91 5.71 10.88 -8.29
C LEU A 91 5.49 12.27 -8.92
N LYS A 92 5.28 13.31 -8.10
CA LYS A 92 5.10 14.70 -8.56
C LYS A 92 6.36 15.57 -8.38
N SER A 93 7.47 14.98 -7.92
CA SER A 93 8.77 15.63 -7.77
C SER A 93 9.67 15.28 -8.95
#